data_AF-A0A8J5PB67-F1
#
_entry.id   AF-A0A8J5PB67-F1
#
_cell.length_a   1.000
_cell.length_b   1.000
_cell.length_c   1.000
_cell.angle_alpha   90.00
_cell.angle_beta   90.00
_cell.angle_gamma   90.00
#
_symmetry.space_group_name_H-M   'P 1'
#
loop_
_entity.id
_entity.type
_entity.pdbx_description
1 polymer ?
#
loop_
_entity_poly.entity_id
_entity_poly.type
_entity_poly.pdbx_seq_one_letter_code
_entity_poly.pdbx_strand_id
1 'polypeptide(L)'
;MYWSCQMYSGIDPSIKEYISLFCEEAEDRWTDEKATDSLLNLASTQLLGLAYLGDGKDHYILTYVSEANAMATRMGLFGVDPTVAVSKAQEITPALQNATSYAAWGTFNWIVLMSLFYQQPGLAYPEYPPVLPIPGIAWHGGRDESANSVRQSLQSTYMGDTFPALCQFWRIIHEVTLRYYRDQPNPRGRLSDHVRLAFAEYKYRELIAWAETLPSSMMRSEQSPHHVLTFHIWFHCAVLDILRPFTAVARSAPKPLPFKTFSCKNSSPDAAYKASVNQLKRLIIVYRKNYAAPVYTMLWHTALIRVANAILSDTKDPEWHFYLSFCIQCYGSLRRSYRFAEAIGRSLLSMTLQRRDLPVGEARHMMQQFEENRLNSSSEDIRATFMADLNLSMMDPEEASVESLANKFEDIALFREFTSQEDSIADGTVDLDETYAWESL
;
A
#
# COMPACT_ATOMS: atom_id res chain seq x y z
N MET A 1 -2.71 21.79 -6.53
CA MET A 1 -1.86 21.74 -7.75
C MET A 1 -0.64 20.88 -7.56
N TYR A 2 0.09 20.99 -6.44
CA TYR A 2 1.30 20.20 -6.15
C TYR A 2 1.16 18.69 -6.49
N TRP A 3 0.18 18.01 -5.89
CA TRP A 3 -0.13 16.61 -6.18
C TRP A 3 -0.48 16.35 -7.66
N SER A 4 -1.39 17.14 -8.22
CA SER A 4 -1.89 16.95 -9.59
C SER A 4 -0.79 17.07 -10.64
N CYS A 5 0.16 17.99 -10.45
CA CYS A 5 1.31 18.15 -11.34
C CYS A 5 2.23 16.93 -11.31
N GLN A 6 2.46 16.32 -10.14
CA GLN A 6 3.20 15.06 -10.05
C GLN A 6 2.51 13.95 -10.85
N MET A 7 1.20 13.75 -10.65
CA MET A 7 0.43 12.77 -11.42
C MET A 7 0.56 13.01 -12.93
N TYR A 8 0.31 14.26 -13.36
CA TYR A 8 0.28 14.62 -14.78
C TYR A 8 1.67 14.57 -15.43
N SER A 9 2.75 14.69 -14.65
CA SER A 9 4.13 14.57 -15.15
C SER A 9 4.46 13.20 -15.75
N GLY A 10 3.67 12.16 -15.41
CA GLY A 10 3.74 10.85 -16.06
C GLY A 10 3.21 10.84 -17.49
N ILE A 11 2.37 11.82 -17.85
CA ILE A 11 1.80 12.02 -19.18
C ILE A 11 2.62 13.06 -19.94
N ASP A 12 2.85 14.22 -19.32
CA ASP A 12 3.61 15.33 -19.88
C ASP A 12 4.78 15.74 -18.95
N PRO A 13 6.02 15.34 -19.29
CA PRO A 13 7.18 15.65 -18.48
C PRO A 13 7.48 17.14 -18.32
N SER A 14 6.95 18.01 -19.19
CA SER A 14 7.17 19.47 -19.08
C SER A 14 6.62 20.03 -17.78
N ILE A 15 5.57 19.41 -17.23
CA ILE A 15 4.92 19.86 -16.00
C ILE A 15 5.80 19.73 -14.75
N LYS A 16 6.92 19.00 -14.83
CA LYS A 16 7.85 18.82 -13.70
C LYS A 16 8.42 20.13 -13.18
N GLU A 17 8.61 21.13 -14.05
CA GLU A 17 9.14 22.44 -13.66
C GLU A 17 8.24 23.19 -12.66
N TYR A 18 6.93 22.89 -12.66
CA TYR A 18 5.97 23.55 -11.76
C TYR A 18 5.81 22.83 -10.42
N ILE A 19 6.34 21.61 -10.26
CA ILE A 19 6.12 20.81 -9.05
C ILE A 19 6.71 21.51 -7.82
N SER A 20 7.93 22.05 -7.91
CA SER A 20 8.56 22.78 -6.80
C SER A 20 7.81 24.09 -6.49
N LEU A 21 7.42 24.85 -7.51
CA LEU A 21 6.68 26.11 -7.34
C LEU A 21 5.34 25.89 -6.62
N PHE A 22 4.61 24.84 -6.98
CA PHE A 22 3.36 24.51 -6.30
C PHE A 22 3.57 23.87 -4.91
N CYS A 23 4.74 23.28 -4.65
CA CYS A 23 5.13 22.82 -3.31
C CYS A 23 5.33 24.01 -2.39
N GLU A 24 6.15 24.99 -2.80
CA GLU A 24 6.44 26.22 -2.05
C GLU A 24 5.15 26.97 -1.72
N GLU A 25 4.28 27.23 -2.72
CA GLU A 25 2.99 27.88 -2.48
C GLU A 25 2.09 27.06 -1.53
N ALA A 26 2.10 25.72 -1.62
CA ALA A 26 1.30 24.90 -0.73
C ALA A 26 1.82 24.92 0.73
N GLU A 27 3.14 25.01 0.92
CA GLU A 27 3.78 25.16 2.22
C GLU A 27 3.49 26.52 2.86
N ASP A 28 3.56 27.60 2.08
CA ASP A 28 3.23 28.95 2.53
C ASP A 28 1.78 29.02 3.00
N ARG A 29 0.84 28.54 2.17
CA ARG A 29 -0.59 28.49 2.53
C ARG A 29 -0.85 27.62 3.75
N TRP A 30 -0.19 26.47 3.84
CA TRP A 30 -0.32 25.59 5.00
C TRP A 30 0.14 26.29 6.29
N THR A 31 1.24 27.04 6.23
CA THR A 31 1.78 27.75 7.39
C THR A 31 0.79 28.78 7.92
N ASP A 32 0.12 29.50 7.03
CA ASP A 32 -0.88 30.52 7.37
C ASP A 32 -2.19 29.90 7.89
N GLU A 33 -2.61 28.75 7.34
CA GLU A 33 -3.98 28.23 7.53
C GLU A 33 -4.08 27.05 8.51
N LYS A 34 -2.98 26.37 8.87
CA LYS A 34 -3.00 25.13 9.67
C LYS A 34 -3.69 25.22 11.03
N ALA A 35 -3.77 26.43 11.62
CA ALA A 35 -4.42 26.65 12.91
C ALA A 35 -5.96 26.73 12.81
N THR A 36 -6.50 26.84 11.59
CA THR A 36 -7.95 26.98 11.36
C THR A 36 -8.56 25.63 11.01
N ASP A 37 -9.52 25.20 11.81
CA ASP A 37 -10.29 23.98 11.55
C ASP A 37 -11.38 24.26 10.51
N SER A 38 -11.24 23.70 9.31
CA SER A 38 -12.22 23.82 8.24
C SER A 38 -12.23 22.58 7.33
N LEU A 39 -13.34 22.33 6.62
CA LEU A 39 -13.43 21.21 5.68
C LEU A 39 -12.40 21.32 4.55
N LEU A 40 -12.10 22.55 4.11
CA LEU A 40 -11.10 22.81 3.09
C LEU A 40 -9.70 22.51 3.61
N ASN A 41 -9.36 22.98 4.81
CA ASN A 41 -8.05 22.74 5.41
C ASN A 41 -7.83 21.25 5.67
N LEU A 42 -8.87 20.54 6.11
CA LEU A 42 -8.83 19.09 6.29
C LEU A 42 -8.51 18.36 4.99
N ALA A 43 -9.22 18.69 3.91
CA ALA A 43 -8.99 18.10 2.59
C ALA A 43 -7.61 18.48 2.02
N SER A 44 -7.20 19.74 2.15
CA SER A 44 -5.90 20.25 1.71
C SER A 44 -4.75 19.57 2.43
N THR A 45 -4.85 19.35 3.74
CA THR A 45 -3.85 18.64 4.55
C THR A 45 -3.58 17.25 3.99
N GLN A 46 -4.64 16.52 3.61
CA GLN A 46 -4.51 15.18 3.04
C GLN A 46 -3.89 15.17 1.64
N LEU A 47 -4.30 16.11 0.78
CA LEU A 47 -3.72 16.26 -0.55
C LEU A 47 -2.24 16.69 -0.50
N LEU A 48 -1.87 17.48 0.50
CA LEU A 48 -0.48 17.88 0.74
C LEU A 48 0.36 16.68 1.19
N GLY A 49 -0.13 15.88 2.15
CA GLY A 49 0.53 14.63 2.55
C GLY A 49 0.70 13.64 1.39
N LEU A 50 -0.30 13.52 0.52
CA LEU A 50 -0.25 12.75 -0.73
C LEU A 50 0.86 13.24 -1.68
N ALA A 51 1.05 14.54 -1.78
CA ALA A 51 2.08 15.11 -2.63
C ALA A 51 3.49 14.86 -2.10
N TYR A 52 3.71 14.98 -0.79
CA TYR A 52 5.01 14.61 -0.19
C TYR A 52 5.32 13.12 -0.31
N LEU A 53 4.31 12.27 -0.19
CA LEU A 53 4.46 10.85 -0.49
C LEU A 53 4.99 10.67 -1.92
N GLY A 54 4.32 11.27 -2.91
CA GLY A 54 4.73 11.23 -4.31
C GLY A 54 6.15 11.73 -4.56
N ASP A 55 6.55 12.81 -3.90
CA ASP A 55 7.89 13.41 -4.00
C ASP A 55 8.98 12.58 -3.28
N GLY A 56 8.62 11.48 -2.62
CA GLY A 56 9.59 10.69 -1.85
C GLY A 56 10.11 11.43 -0.62
N LYS A 57 9.26 12.23 0.00
CA LYS A 57 9.49 12.92 1.29
C LYS A 57 8.50 12.39 2.32
N ASP A 58 8.37 11.08 2.40
CA ASP A 58 7.26 10.41 3.08
C ASP A 58 7.30 10.56 4.62
N HIS A 59 8.45 10.92 5.19
CA HIS A 59 8.59 11.25 6.61
C HIS A 59 7.63 12.38 7.04
N TYR A 60 7.22 13.27 6.13
CA TYR A 60 6.21 14.29 6.42
C TYR A 60 4.77 13.74 6.47
N ILE A 61 4.50 12.55 5.93
CA ILE A 61 3.17 11.92 5.96
C ILE A 61 2.71 11.75 7.41
N LEU A 62 3.62 11.36 8.31
CA LEU A 62 3.30 11.24 9.74
C LEU A 62 2.73 12.54 10.30
N THR A 63 3.34 13.67 9.95
CA THR A 63 2.87 15.00 10.35
C THR A 63 1.48 15.28 9.78
N TYR A 64 1.30 15.20 8.45
CA TYR A 64 0.03 15.58 7.82
C TYR A 64 -1.13 14.65 8.17
N VAL A 65 -0.89 13.34 8.27
CA VAL A 65 -1.89 12.36 8.72
C VAL A 65 -2.30 12.63 10.17
N SER A 66 -1.32 12.93 11.04
CA SER A 66 -1.61 13.25 12.45
C SER A 66 -2.38 14.55 12.60
N GLU A 67 -2.00 15.60 11.86
CA GLU A 67 -2.69 16.89 11.87
C GLU A 67 -4.13 16.77 11.33
N ALA A 68 -4.33 16.05 10.23
CA ALA A 68 -5.67 15.83 9.70
C ALA A 68 -6.54 14.98 10.64
N ASN A 69 -5.96 13.96 11.29
CA ASN A 69 -6.65 13.18 12.31
C ASN A 69 -7.06 14.05 13.51
N ALA A 70 -6.15 14.90 14.00
CA ALA A 70 -6.40 15.82 15.10
C ALA A 70 -7.47 16.88 14.74
N MET A 71 -7.38 17.47 13.56
CA MET A 71 -8.36 18.44 13.04
C MET A 71 -9.75 17.81 12.92
N ALA A 72 -9.87 16.63 12.31
CA ALA A 72 -11.15 15.94 12.21
C ALA A 72 -11.74 15.58 13.59
N THR A 73 -10.89 15.24 14.57
CA THR A 73 -11.29 14.98 15.95
C THR A 73 -11.83 16.24 16.62
N ARG A 74 -11.13 17.38 16.50
CA ARG A 74 -11.60 18.67 17.04
C ARG A 74 -12.92 19.11 16.42
N MET A 75 -13.09 18.86 15.12
CA MET A 75 -14.33 19.14 14.39
C MET A 75 -15.46 18.13 14.71
N GLY A 76 -15.20 17.06 15.45
CA GLY A 76 -16.18 16.03 15.80
C GLY A 76 -16.63 15.18 14.61
N LEU A 77 -15.82 15.07 13.55
CA LEU A 77 -16.16 14.35 12.32
C LEU A 77 -15.94 12.84 12.44
N PHE A 78 -14.87 12.44 13.13
CA PHE A 78 -14.52 11.07 13.49
C PHE A 78 -13.46 11.09 14.60
N GLY A 79 -13.06 9.94 15.14
CA GLY A 79 -12.03 9.87 16.20
C GLY A 79 -12.52 10.30 17.58
N VAL A 80 -13.81 10.61 17.74
CA VAL A 80 -14.46 10.96 19.01
C VAL A 80 -15.55 9.96 19.35
N ASP A 81 -15.95 9.90 20.63
CA ASP A 81 -17.04 9.04 21.07
C ASP A 81 -18.29 9.22 20.18
N PRO A 82 -18.96 8.13 19.74
CA PRO A 82 -20.09 8.21 18.84
C PRO A 82 -21.23 9.11 19.32
N THR A 83 -21.47 9.22 20.63
CA THR A 83 -22.53 10.08 21.18
C THR A 83 -22.21 11.56 20.98
N VAL A 84 -20.94 11.93 21.14
CA VAL A 84 -20.43 13.29 20.88
C VAL A 84 -20.48 13.59 19.39
N ALA A 85 -20.04 12.64 18.55
CA ALA A 85 -20.07 12.78 17.10
C ALA A 85 -21.50 12.98 16.58
N VAL A 86 -22.48 12.25 17.12
CA VAL A 86 -23.90 12.39 16.74
C VAL A 86 -24.44 13.77 17.12
N SER A 87 -24.12 14.28 18.31
CA SER A 87 -24.50 15.64 18.72
C SER A 87 -23.93 16.68 17.76
N LYS A 88 -22.65 16.55 17.38
CA LYS A 88 -22.00 17.44 16.41
C LYS A 88 -22.59 17.33 15.02
N ALA A 89 -22.94 16.13 14.59
CA ALA A 89 -23.57 15.89 13.29
C ALA A 89 -24.95 16.56 13.17
N GLN A 90 -25.69 16.72 14.27
CA GLN A 90 -26.98 17.42 14.31
C GLN A 90 -26.86 18.94 14.15
N GLU A 91 -25.69 19.51 14.49
CA GLU A 91 -25.39 20.94 14.31
C GLU A 91 -25.12 21.29 12.83
N ILE A 92 -24.86 20.29 11.98
CA ILE A 92 -24.51 20.50 10.56
C ILE A 92 -25.75 20.91 9.77
N THR A 93 -25.65 22.04 9.06
CA THR A 93 -26.73 22.52 8.20
C THR A 93 -26.95 21.59 7.00
N PRO A 94 -28.19 21.45 6.50
CA PRO A 94 -28.46 20.64 5.31
C PRO A 94 -27.61 21.03 4.09
N ALA A 95 -27.28 22.32 3.96
CA ALA A 95 -26.44 22.83 2.87
C ALA A 95 -24.99 22.31 2.93
N LEU A 96 -24.45 22.07 4.12
CA LEU A 96 -23.08 21.60 4.33
C LEU A 96 -22.98 20.08 4.52
N GLN A 97 -24.10 19.38 4.68
CA GLN A 97 -24.12 17.96 5.02
C GLN A 97 -23.32 17.11 4.02
N ASN A 98 -23.52 17.32 2.73
CA ASN A 98 -22.83 16.55 1.71
C ASN A 98 -21.31 16.78 1.73
N ALA A 99 -20.88 18.04 1.74
CA ALA A 99 -19.46 18.40 1.80
C ALA A 99 -18.80 17.86 3.08
N THR A 100 -19.49 17.95 4.21
CA THR A 100 -18.99 17.46 5.50
C THR A 100 -18.85 15.94 5.51
N SER A 101 -19.83 15.21 4.97
CA SER A 101 -19.75 13.75 4.82
C SER A 101 -18.61 13.34 3.89
N TYR A 102 -18.42 13.98 2.74
CA TYR A 102 -17.31 13.67 1.83
C TYR A 102 -15.95 13.95 2.47
N ALA A 103 -15.79 15.08 3.16
CA ALA A 103 -14.55 15.42 3.86
C ALA A 103 -14.24 14.43 4.99
N ALA A 104 -15.22 14.10 5.82
CA ALA A 104 -15.06 13.16 6.93
C ALA A 104 -14.70 11.75 6.44
N TRP A 105 -15.50 11.19 5.52
CA TRP A 105 -15.27 9.85 4.99
C TRP A 105 -14.02 9.77 4.12
N GLY A 106 -13.74 10.79 3.30
CA GLY A 106 -12.54 10.84 2.46
C GLY A 106 -11.26 10.85 3.29
N THR A 107 -11.23 11.69 4.33
CA THR A 107 -10.09 11.78 5.26
C THR A 107 -9.94 10.49 6.06
N PHE A 108 -11.01 9.94 6.62
CA PHE A 108 -10.98 8.68 7.35
C PHE A 108 -10.46 7.53 6.47
N ASN A 109 -11.03 7.36 5.26
CA ASN A 109 -10.62 6.32 4.33
C ASN A 109 -9.13 6.41 4.00
N TRP A 110 -8.62 7.63 3.83
CA TRP A 110 -7.21 7.85 3.54
C TRP A 110 -6.30 7.48 4.71
N ILE A 111 -6.63 7.90 5.94
CA ILE A 111 -5.84 7.57 7.13
C ILE A 111 -5.81 6.04 7.34
N VAL A 112 -6.94 5.35 7.16
CA VAL A 112 -6.99 3.89 7.27
C VAL A 112 -6.18 3.21 6.15
N LEU A 113 -6.21 3.74 4.92
CA LEU A 113 -5.39 3.26 3.81
C LEU A 113 -3.89 3.39 4.14
N MET A 114 -3.45 4.54 4.63
CA MET A 114 -2.07 4.76 5.10
C MET A 114 -1.71 3.77 6.21
N SER A 115 -2.60 3.62 7.19
CA SER A 115 -2.42 2.72 8.34
C SER A 115 -2.22 1.27 7.95
N LEU A 116 -2.99 0.79 6.97
CA LEU A 116 -2.89 -0.58 6.49
C LEU A 116 -1.64 -0.80 5.63
N PHE A 117 -1.36 0.12 4.70
CA PHE A 117 -0.39 -0.11 3.64
C PHE A 117 1.03 0.33 3.96
N TYR A 118 1.20 1.39 4.76
CA TYR A 118 2.51 1.98 5.03
C TYR A 118 3.08 1.48 6.35
N GLN A 119 2.22 1.20 7.34
CA GLN A 119 2.58 0.55 8.61
C GLN A 119 3.72 1.23 9.37
N GLN A 120 3.92 2.52 9.12
CA GLN A 120 5.01 3.31 9.68
C GLN A 120 4.79 3.53 11.18
N PRO A 121 5.83 3.33 12.02
CA PRO A 121 5.76 3.71 13.43
C PRO A 121 5.39 5.18 13.60
N GLY A 122 4.54 5.49 14.59
CA GLY A 122 4.10 6.85 14.89
C GLY A 122 2.92 7.35 14.06
N LEU A 123 2.39 6.55 13.13
CA LEU A 123 1.19 6.93 12.39
C LEU A 123 -0.03 7.07 13.32
N ALA A 124 -0.83 8.10 13.10
CA ALA A 124 -2.08 8.29 13.84
C ALA A 124 -3.18 7.32 13.36
N TYR A 125 -3.96 6.80 14.31
CA TYR A 125 -5.11 5.94 14.04
C TYR A 125 -6.38 6.62 14.56
N PRO A 126 -7.42 6.80 13.73
CA PRO A 126 -8.68 7.33 14.20
C PRO A 126 -9.31 6.34 15.18
N GLU A 127 -9.75 6.78 16.36
CA GLU A 127 -10.31 5.85 17.35
C GLU A 127 -11.67 5.30 16.92
N TYR A 128 -12.50 6.18 16.35
CA TYR A 128 -13.85 5.87 15.87
C TYR A 128 -14.02 6.29 14.41
N PRO A 129 -14.81 5.56 13.60
CA PRO A 129 -15.16 5.98 12.24
C PRO A 129 -16.15 7.15 12.24
N PRO A 130 -16.35 7.83 11.09
CA PRO A 130 -17.40 8.83 10.95
C PRO A 130 -18.80 8.24 11.23
N VAL A 131 -19.63 9.00 11.95
CA VAL A 131 -21.07 8.69 12.14
C VAL A 131 -21.95 9.33 11.07
N LEU A 132 -21.37 10.20 10.25
CA LEU A 132 -22.04 10.92 9.18
C LEU A 132 -22.54 9.95 8.08
N PRO A 133 -23.64 10.29 7.38
CA PRO A 133 -24.10 9.52 6.24
C PRO A 133 -22.98 9.30 5.21
N ILE A 134 -22.84 8.06 4.73
CA ILE A 134 -21.93 7.75 3.61
C ILE A 134 -22.48 8.43 2.34
N PRO A 135 -21.72 9.34 1.71
CA PRO A 135 -22.15 9.97 0.46
C PRO A 135 -22.43 8.95 -0.64
N GLY A 136 -23.45 9.22 -1.45
CA GLY A 136 -23.87 8.35 -2.56
C GLY A 136 -24.76 7.16 -2.16
N ILE A 137 -24.91 6.87 -0.85
CA ILE A 137 -25.94 5.95 -0.37
C ILE A 137 -27.19 6.78 -0.08
N ALA A 138 -28.18 6.71 -0.98
CA ALA A 138 -29.51 7.22 -0.68
C ALA A 138 -30.11 6.37 0.45
N TRP A 139 -30.16 6.91 1.67
CA TRP A 139 -30.99 6.34 2.71
C TRP A 139 -32.41 6.31 2.17
N HIS A 140 -32.96 5.12 1.91
CA HIS A 140 -34.35 4.94 1.51
C HIS A 140 -35.27 5.31 2.69
N GLY A 141 -35.37 6.60 3.00
CA GLY A 141 -36.44 7.18 3.77
C GLY A 141 -37.54 7.60 2.81
N GLY A 142 -38.65 6.88 2.79
CA GLY A 142 -39.84 7.26 2.04
C GLY A 142 -39.94 6.60 0.67
N ARG A 143 -40.71 5.51 0.63
CA ARG A 143 -41.30 4.95 -0.59
C ARG A 143 -42.37 5.92 -1.07
N ASP A 144 -41.99 7.04 -1.66
CA ASP A 144 -42.79 7.85 -2.59
C ASP A 144 -42.02 9.11 -2.97
N GLU A 145 -41.46 9.10 -4.19
CA GLU A 145 -41.48 10.21 -5.16
C GLU A 145 -40.55 9.86 -6.34
N SER A 146 -41.16 9.48 -7.46
CA SER A 146 -40.56 9.31 -8.81
C SER A 146 -39.13 8.72 -8.87
N ALA A 147 -39.02 7.39 -8.81
CA ALA A 147 -37.78 6.61 -8.91
C ALA A 147 -36.87 6.88 -10.14
N ASN A 148 -37.32 7.68 -11.11
CA ASN A 148 -36.59 7.98 -12.34
C ASN A 148 -35.80 9.31 -12.29
N SER A 149 -36.22 10.31 -11.50
CA SER A 149 -35.52 11.61 -11.44
C SER A 149 -34.32 11.57 -10.48
N VAL A 150 -34.46 10.89 -9.34
CA VAL A 150 -33.39 10.74 -8.33
C VAL A 150 -32.25 9.86 -8.84
N ARG A 151 -32.56 8.79 -9.60
CA ARG A 151 -31.54 7.92 -10.24
C ARG A 151 -30.70 8.65 -11.28
N GLN A 152 -31.29 9.59 -12.04
CA GLN A 152 -30.54 10.37 -13.03
C GLN A 152 -29.57 11.38 -12.40
N SER A 153 -29.87 11.93 -11.21
CA SER A 153 -28.93 12.83 -10.51
C SER A 153 -27.72 12.08 -9.92
N LEU A 154 -27.94 10.87 -9.39
CA LEU A 154 -26.90 10.02 -8.80
C LEU A 154 -26.02 9.29 -9.84
N GLN A 155 -26.56 9.04 -11.05
CA GLN A 155 -25.80 8.55 -12.21
C GLN A 155 -24.72 9.54 -12.71
N SER A 156 -24.72 10.80 -12.24
CA SER A 156 -23.69 11.80 -12.60
C SER A 156 -22.49 11.86 -11.66
N THR A 157 -22.43 11.02 -10.62
CA THR A 157 -21.32 11.05 -9.65
C THR A 157 -20.05 10.48 -10.27
N TYR A 158 -18.96 11.26 -10.29
CA TYR A 158 -17.62 10.81 -10.69
C TYR A 158 -17.26 9.49 -9.97
N MET A 159 -16.94 8.45 -10.75
CA MET A 159 -16.64 7.06 -10.29
C MET A 159 -17.82 6.30 -9.63
N GLY A 160 -19.05 6.82 -9.68
CA GLY A 160 -20.27 6.11 -9.27
C GLY A 160 -20.21 5.55 -7.84
N ASP A 161 -20.48 4.26 -7.70
CA ASP A 161 -20.59 3.56 -6.41
C ASP A 161 -19.24 3.29 -5.71
N THR A 162 -18.12 3.74 -6.29
CA THR A 162 -16.78 3.46 -5.76
C THR A 162 -16.56 4.08 -4.40
N PHE A 163 -16.90 5.36 -4.23
CA PHE A 163 -16.69 6.05 -2.96
C PHE A 163 -17.54 5.45 -1.82
N PRO A 164 -18.86 5.21 -2.00
CA PRO A 164 -19.66 4.47 -1.02
C PRO A 164 -19.06 3.11 -0.64
N ALA A 165 -18.64 2.31 -1.62
CA ALA A 165 -18.04 1.00 -1.39
C ALA A 165 -16.74 1.10 -0.60
N LEU A 166 -15.89 2.09 -0.90
CA LEU A 166 -14.67 2.34 -0.15
C LEU A 166 -14.94 2.74 1.30
N CYS A 167 -15.94 3.57 1.57
CA CYS A 167 -16.30 3.95 2.94
C CYS A 167 -16.67 2.72 3.79
N GLN A 168 -17.48 1.82 3.23
CA GLN A 168 -17.87 0.59 3.91
C GLN A 168 -16.67 -0.36 4.09
N PHE A 169 -15.87 -0.53 3.05
CA PHE A 169 -14.64 -1.33 3.08
C PHE A 169 -13.67 -0.86 4.16
N TRP A 170 -13.30 0.43 4.14
CA TRP A 170 -12.33 0.99 5.07
C TRP A 170 -12.84 1.00 6.51
N ARG A 171 -14.15 1.06 6.74
CA ARG A 171 -14.73 0.87 8.07
C ARG A 171 -14.46 -0.54 8.63
N ILE A 172 -14.57 -1.59 7.80
CA ILE A 172 -14.24 -2.97 8.24
C ILE A 172 -12.74 -3.07 8.57
N ILE A 173 -11.91 -2.51 7.68
CA ILE A 173 -10.46 -2.60 7.81
C ILE A 173 -9.90 -1.72 8.93
N HIS A 174 -10.57 -0.62 9.26
CA HIS A 174 -10.24 0.23 10.40
C HIS A 174 -10.08 -0.58 11.69
N GLU A 175 -11.02 -1.46 12.01
CA GLU A 175 -10.90 -2.34 13.19
C GLU A 175 -9.67 -3.26 13.13
N VAL A 176 -9.28 -3.71 11.93
CA VAL A 176 -8.03 -4.47 11.74
C VAL A 176 -6.83 -3.57 12.06
N THR A 177 -6.81 -2.34 11.57
CA THR A 177 -5.69 -1.41 11.81
C THR A 177 -5.50 -1.10 13.30
N LEU A 178 -6.61 -0.91 14.03
CA LEU A 178 -6.57 -0.71 15.48
C LEU A 178 -6.01 -1.95 16.18
N ARG A 179 -6.55 -3.12 15.87
CA ARG A 179 -6.21 -4.34 16.59
C ARG A 179 -4.81 -4.86 16.27
N TYR A 180 -4.32 -4.63 15.04
CA TYR A 180 -3.05 -5.15 14.56
C TYR A 180 -1.90 -4.19 14.81
N TYR A 181 -2.12 -2.88 14.69
CA TYR A 181 -1.00 -1.92 14.69
C TYR A 181 -1.06 -0.94 15.86
N ARG A 182 -2.23 -0.35 16.16
CA ARG A 182 -2.37 0.56 17.30
C ARG A 182 -2.21 -0.16 18.65
N ASP A 183 -2.87 -1.31 18.81
CA ASP A 183 -2.91 -2.07 20.07
C ASP A 183 -1.69 -2.99 20.27
N GLN A 184 -0.62 -2.82 19.48
CA GLN A 184 0.57 -3.64 19.65
C GLN A 184 1.24 -3.39 21.01
N PRO A 185 1.77 -4.45 21.66
CA PRO A 185 2.56 -4.28 22.86
C PRO A 185 3.85 -3.50 22.57
N ASN A 186 4.41 -2.88 23.62
CA ASN A 186 5.75 -2.30 23.61
C ASN A 186 6.63 -3.10 24.59
N PRO A 187 7.70 -3.79 24.15
CA PRO A 187 8.23 -3.85 22.78
C PRO A 187 7.31 -4.60 21.81
N ARG A 188 7.45 -4.29 20.51
CA ARG A 188 6.67 -4.94 19.45
C ARG A 188 6.97 -6.45 19.42
N GLY A 189 5.92 -7.23 19.20
CA GLY A 189 5.98 -8.68 19.07
C GLY A 189 5.27 -9.14 17.80
N ARG A 190 5.32 -10.44 17.51
CA ARG A 190 4.65 -10.98 16.32
C ARG A 190 3.16 -10.70 16.41
N LEU A 191 2.56 -10.32 15.28
CA LEU A 191 1.11 -10.11 15.18
C LEU A 191 0.31 -11.33 15.67
N SER A 192 0.79 -12.54 15.39
CA SER A 192 0.18 -13.80 15.82
C SER A 192 0.13 -14.01 17.34
N ASP A 193 0.98 -13.32 18.10
CA ASP A 193 1.13 -13.54 19.54
C ASP A 193 0.09 -12.74 20.34
N HIS A 194 -0.36 -11.60 19.81
CA HIS A 194 -1.39 -10.76 20.44
C HIS A 194 -2.75 -10.76 19.72
N VAL A 195 -2.77 -11.07 18.42
CA VAL A 195 -4.01 -11.25 17.64
C VAL A 195 -4.34 -12.74 17.51
N ARG A 196 -5.56 -13.12 17.89
CA ARG A 196 -6.04 -14.49 17.72
C ARG A 196 -6.51 -14.74 16.29
N LEU A 197 -6.25 -15.94 15.77
CA LEU A 197 -6.76 -16.39 14.46
C LEU A 197 -8.28 -16.22 14.33
N ALA A 198 -9.04 -16.42 15.41
CA ALA A 198 -10.49 -16.24 15.41
C ALA A 198 -10.92 -14.80 15.03
N PHE A 199 -10.15 -13.79 15.41
CA PHE A 199 -10.41 -12.40 15.01
C PHE A 199 -10.12 -12.19 13.52
N ALA A 200 -8.98 -12.70 13.04
CA ALA A 200 -8.62 -12.60 11.62
C ALA A 200 -9.64 -13.31 10.73
N GLU A 201 -10.09 -14.51 11.14
CA GLU A 201 -11.12 -15.27 10.47
C GLU A 201 -12.47 -14.53 10.45
N TYR A 202 -12.86 -13.93 11.58
CA TYR A 202 -14.06 -13.10 11.65
C TYR A 202 -14.00 -11.93 10.65
N LYS A 203 -12.89 -11.18 10.63
CA LYS A 203 -12.71 -10.03 9.72
C LYS A 203 -12.64 -10.45 8.26
N TYR A 204 -11.99 -11.58 7.95
CA TYR A 204 -11.97 -12.14 6.60
C TYR A 204 -13.38 -12.54 6.14
N ARG A 205 -14.17 -13.18 7.01
CA ARG A 205 -15.56 -13.55 6.69
C ARG A 205 -16.47 -12.34 6.54
N GLU A 206 -16.34 -11.35 7.42
CA GLU A 206 -17.06 -10.07 7.33
C GLU A 206 -16.78 -9.39 5.99
N LEU A 207 -15.51 -9.36 5.57
CA LEU A 207 -15.09 -8.76 4.31
C LEU A 207 -15.69 -9.48 3.08
N ILE A 208 -15.72 -10.83 3.09
CA ILE A 208 -16.35 -11.60 2.01
C ILE A 208 -17.87 -11.39 1.98
N ALA A 209 -18.53 -11.52 3.13
CA ALA A 209 -19.98 -11.35 3.22
C ALA A 209 -20.41 -9.95 2.76
N TRP A 210 -19.61 -8.92 3.11
CA TRP A 210 -19.82 -7.58 2.59
C TRP A 210 -19.60 -7.49 1.08
N ALA A 211 -18.55 -8.12 0.53
CA ALA A 211 -18.28 -8.09 -0.90
C ALA A 211 -19.40 -8.72 -1.75
N GLU A 212 -20.15 -9.69 -1.21
CA GLU A 212 -21.34 -10.27 -1.86
C GLU A 212 -22.50 -9.26 -2.02
N THR A 213 -22.47 -8.15 -1.27
CA THR A 213 -23.49 -7.09 -1.33
C THR A 213 -23.13 -5.94 -2.28
N LEU A 214 -21.98 -6.02 -2.96
CA LEU A 214 -21.52 -4.98 -3.87
C LEU A 214 -22.50 -4.78 -5.06
N PRO A 215 -22.74 -3.52 -5.48
CA PRO A 215 -23.53 -3.26 -6.67
C PRO A 215 -22.84 -3.81 -7.93
N SER A 216 -23.62 -4.10 -8.97
CA SER A 216 -23.11 -4.66 -10.24
C SER A 216 -22.05 -3.78 -10.91
N SER A 217 -22.10 -2.46 -10.70
CA SER A 217 -21.10 -1.47 -11.14
C SER A 217 -19.71 -1.69 -10.53
N MET A 218 -19.65 -2.30 -9.34
CA MET A 218 -18.42 -2.61 -8.60
C MET A 218 -17.96 -4.07 -8.80
N MET A 219 -18.74 -4.89 -9.49
CA MET A 219 -18.35 -6.24 -9.87
C MET A 219 -17.32 -6.19 -11.00
N ARG A 220 -16.28 -7.02 -10.88
CA ARG A 220 -15.21 -7.07 -11.88
C ARG A 220 -15.71 -7.70 -13.19
N SER A 221 -15.53 -6.98 -14.29
CA SER A 221 -15.74 -7.43 -15.67
C SER A 221 -14.57 -6.97 -16.55
N GLU A 222 -14.55 -7.41 -17.81
CA GLU A 222 -13.54 -6.94 -18.78
C GLU A 222 -13.69 -5.45 -19.11
N GLN A 223 -14.89 -4.90 -18.95
CA GLN A 223 -15.24 -3.50 -19.20
C GLN A 223 -15.18 -2.65 -17.94
N SER A 224 -14.76 -3.20 -16.80
CA SER A 224 -14.66 -2.42 -15.56
C SER A 224 -13.74 -1.22 -15.75
N PRO A 225 -14.08 -0.04 -15.21
CA PRO A 225 -13.17 1.10 -15.20
C PRO A 225 -11.99 0.88 -14.23
N HIS A 226 -10.89 1.62 -14.42
CA HIS A 226 -9.65 1.43 -13.65
C HIS A 226 -9.85 1.57 -12.12
N HIS A 227 -10.78 2.41 -11.66
CA HIS A 227 -11.06 2.60 -10.24
C HIS A 227 -11.69 1.35 -9.59
N VAL A 228 -12.50 0.58 -10.33
CA VAL A 228 -13.04 -0.70 -9.85
C VAL A 228 -11.90 -1.72 -9.69
N LEU A 229 -10.95 -1.78 -10.61
CA LEU A 229 -9.78 -2.67 -10.45
C LEU A 229 -8.89 -2.22 -9.28
N THR A 230 -8.73 -0.91 -9.06
CA THR A 230 -7.98 -0.37 -7.92
C THR A 230 -8.64 -0.80 -6.59
N PHE A 231 -9.97 -0.75 -6.54
CA PHE A 231 -10.75 -1.27 -5.41
C PHE A 231 -10.49 -2.78 -5.19
N HIS A 232 -10.58 -3.62 -6.22
CA HIS A 232 -10.32 -5.06 -6.10
C HIS A 232 -8.87 -5.37 -5.72
N ILE A 233 -7.92 -4.54 -6.14
CA ILE A 233 -6.53 -4.59 -5.68
C ILE A 233 -6.48 -4.37 -4.16
N TRP A 234 -7.08 -3.30 -3.65
CA TRP A 234 -7.10 -3.02 -2.21
C TRP A 234 -7.81 -4.10 -1.40
N PHE A 235 -8.90 -4.65 -1.94
CA PHE A 235 -9.62 -5.77 -1.34
C PHE A 235 -8.67 -6.96 -1.08
N HIS A 236 -7.96 -7.42 -2.11
CA HIS A 236 -7.03 -8.53 -1.93
C HIS A 236 -5.80 -8.15 -1.09
N CYS A 237 -5.33 -6.90 -1.17
CA CYS A 237 -4.27 -6.42 -0.30
C CYS A 237 -4.67 -6.52 1.19
N ALA A 238 -5.90 -6.13 1.53
CA ALA A 238 -6.43 -6.26 2.87
C ALA A 238 -6.60 -7.72 3.31
N VAL A 239 -7.05 -8.62 2.42
CA VAL A 239 -7.08 -10.06 2.73
C VAL A 239 -5.69 -10.58 3.08
N LEU A 240 -4.66 -10.17 2.33
CA LEU A 240 -3.28 -10.54 2.66
C LEU A 240 -2.87 -9.99 4.02
N ASP A 241 -3.14 -8.73 4.33
CA ASP A 241 -2.77 -8.13 5.62
C ASP A 241 -3.48 -8.76 6.83
N ILE A 242 -4.76 -9.15 6.68
CA ILE A 242 -5.52 -9.88 7.71
C ILE A 242 -4.91 -11.26 7.97
N LEU A 243 -4.53 -11.98 6.92
CA LEU A 243 -4.15 -13.40 7.04
C LEU A 243 -2.65 -13.63 7.20
N ARG A 244 -1.80 -12.71 6.72
CA ARG A 244 -0.32 -12.82 6.73
C ARG A 244 0.24 -13.29 8.08
N PRO A 245 -0.17 -12.73 9.23
CA PRO A 245 0.37 -13.13 10.54
C PRO A 245 0.27 -14.63 10.85
N PHE A 246 -0.72 -15.31 10.28
CA PHE A 246 -1.03 -16.70 10.59
C PHE A 246 -0.49 -17.68 9.55
N THR A 247 0.06 -17.19 8.44
CA THR A 247 0.54 -18.05 7.35
C THR A 247 1.76 -18.88 7.72
N ALA A 248 2.73 -18.30 8.43
CA ALA A 248 3.93 -19.02 8.87
C ALA A 248 3.57 -20.21 9.78
N VAL A 249 2.73 -19.97 10.79
CA VAL A 249 2.23 -21.00 11.71
C VAL A 249 1.42 -22.06 10.95
N ALA A 250 0.57 -21.65 10.01
CA ALA A 250 -0.23 -22.58 9.22
C ALA A 250 0.64 -23.50 8.33
N ARG A 251 1.77 -23.00 7.81
CA ARG A 251 2.71 -23.79 6.99
C ARG A 251 3.58 -24.73 7.80
N SER A 252 3.98 -24.34 9.01
CA SER A 252 4.84 -25.14 9.88
C SER A 252 4.08 -26.16 10.73
N ALA A 253 2.75 -26.05 10.81
CA ALA A 253 1.94 -26.92 11.66
C ALA A 253 1.91 -28.38 11.12
N PRO A 254 2.08 -29.40 11.99
CA PRO A 254 1.98 -30.81 11.59
C PRO A 254 0.58 -31.22 11.11
N LYS A 255 -0.44 -30.47 11.53
CA LYS A 255 -1.83 -30.63 11.12
C LYS A 255 -2.29 -29.33 10.45
N PRO A 256 -3.18 -29.39 9.44
CA PRO A 256 -3.78 -28.20 8.88
C PRO A 256 -4.37 -27.31 9.99
N LEU A 257 -4.20 -25.99 9.86
CA LEU A 257 -4.80 -24.99 10.73
C LEU A 257 -6.07 -24.44 10.04
N PRO A 258 -7.20 -25.17 10.05
CA PRO A 258 -8.36 -24.75 9.30
C PRO A 258 -9.07 -23.58 9.96
N PHE A 259 -9.79 -22.81 9.15
CA PHE A 259 -10.81 -21.91 9.67
C PHE A 259 -11.92 -22.72 10.36
N LYS A 260 -12.49 -22.17 11.43
CA LYS A 260 -13.52 -22.85 12.25
C LYS A 260 -14.95 -22.59 11.77
N THR A 261 -15.18 -21.50 11.08
CA THR A 261 -16.50 -20.97 10.68
C THR A 261 -16.82 -21.23 9.21
N PHE A 262 -15.87 -21.75 8.43
CA PHE A 262 -16.06 -22.10 7.04
C PHE A 262 -16.36 -23.60 6.89
N SER A 263 -17.38 -23.94 6.10
CA SER A 263 -17.79 -25.34 5.88
C SER A 263 -16.76 -26.17 5.10
N CYS A 264 -15.85 -25.51 4.36
CA CYS A 264 -14.84 -26.19 3.55
C CYS A 264 -13.70 -26.72 4.42
N LYS A 265 -13.48 -28.05 4.38
CA LYS A 265 -12.45 -28.74 5.18
C LYS A 265 -11.01 -28.28 4.90
N ASN A 266 -10.77 -27.74 3.71
CA ASN A 266 -9.45 -27.25 3.29
C ASN A 266 -9.29 -25.73 3.45
N SER A 267 -10.29 -25.06 4.04
CA SER A 267 -10.22 -23.63 4.30
C SER A 267 -9.21 -23.34 5.41
N SER A 268 -8.21 -22.52 5.12
CA SER A 268 -7.16 -22.14 6.07
C SER A 268 -6.61 -20.75 5.74
N PRO A 269 -5.91 -20.09 6.67
CA PRO A 269 -5.24 -18.80 6.41
C PRO A 269 -4.31 -18.87 5.20
N ASP A 270 -3.49 -19.91 5.09
CA ASP A 270 -2.54 -20.06 3.98
C ASP A 270 -3.24 -20.27 2.64
N ALA A 271 -4.31 -21.08 2.60
CA ALA A 271 -5.07 -21.31 1.37
C ALA A 271 -5.75 -20.01 0.87
N ALA A 272 -6.39 -19.26 1.76
CA ALA A 272 -7.03 -17.99 1.43
C ALA A 272 -6.01 -16.89 1.06
N TYR A 273 -4.86 -16.85 1.75
CA TYR A 273 -3.75 -15.97 1.42
C TYR A 273 -3.23 -16.26 0.00
N LYS A 274 -2.90 -17.53 -0.31
CA LYS A 274 -2.43 -17.94 -1.65
C LYS A 274 -3.44 -17.64 -2.75
N ALA A 275 -4.73 -17.88 -2.51
CA ALA A 275 -5.77 -17.53 -3.45
C ALA A 275 -5.79 -16.02 -3.75
N SER A 276 -5.63 -15.16 -2.73
CA SER A 276 -5.57 -13.70 -2.92
C SER A 276 -4.27 -13.23 -3.58
N VAL A 277 -3.12 -13.87 -3.31
CA VAL A 277 -1.86 -13.62 -4.04
C VAL A 277 -2.06 -13.89 -5.54
N ASN A 278 -2.68 -15.01 -5.90
CA ASN A 278 -2.95 -15.35 -7.30
C ASN A 278 -3.91 -14.36 -7.97
N GLN A 279 -4.92 -13.87 -7.25
CA GLN A 279 -5.78 -12.80 -7.77
C GLN A 279 -5.01 -11.49 -7.97
N LEU A 280 -4.16 -11.09 -7.02
CA LEU A 280 -3.32 -9.89 -7.17
C LEU A 280 -2.35 -10.00 -8.34
N LYS A 281 -1.66 -11.13 -8.48
CA LYS A 281 -0.81 -11.45 -9.64
C LYS A 281 -1.54 -11.22 -10.97
N ARG A 282 -2.79 -11.68 -11.08
CA ARG A 282 -3.62 -11.43 -12.27
C ARG A 282 -4.05 -9.96 -12.40
N LEU A 283 -4.48 -9.34 -11.30
CA LEU A 283 -4.98 -7.96 -11.30
C LEU A 283 -3.92 -6.96 -11.72
N ILE A 284 -2.68 -7.07 -11.24
CA ILE A 284 -1.60 -6.15 -11.62
C ILE A 284 -1.27 -6.23 -13.13
N ILE A 285 -1.32 -7.44 -13.71
CA ILE A 285 -1.10 -7.64 -15.15
C ILE A 285 -2.24 -7.00 -15.95
N VAL A 286 -3.49 -7.29 -15.59
CA VAL A 286 -4.68 -6.74 -16.27
C VAL A 286 -4.69 -5.21 -16.15
N TYR A 287 -4.38 -4.68 -14.96
CA TYR A 287 -4.34 -3.25 -14.72
C TYR A 287 -3.27 -2.55 -15.58
N ARG A 288 -2.06 -3.11 -15.65
CA ARG A 288 -0.99 -2.56 -16.49
C ARG A 288 -1.31 -2.67 -17.98
N LYS A 289 -1.95 -3.76 -18.41
CA LYS A 289 -2.24 -4.02 -19.83
C LYS A 289 -3.36 -3.13 -20.37
N ASN A 290 -4.42 -2.93 -19.58
CA ASN A 290 -5.68 -2.38 -20.10
C ASN A 290 -5.86 -0.88 -19.85
N TYR A 291 -5.01 -0.24 -19.03
CA TYR A 291 -5.18 1.17 -18.67
C TYR A 291 -3.86 1.95 -18.76
N ALA A 292 -3.97 3.24 -19.04
CA ALA A 292 -2.85 4.19 -18.93
C ALA A 292 -2.59 4.67 -17.48
N ALA A 293 -3.61 4.53 -16.62
CA ALA A 293 -3.56 4.87 -15.19
C ALA A 293 -2.30 4.41 -14.43
N PRO A 294 -1.77 3.18 -14.62
CA PRO A 294 -0.55 2.73 -13.98
C PRO A 294 0.67 3.66 -14.06
N VAL A 295 0.72 4.58 -15.03
CA VAL A 295 1.83 5.52 -15.23
C VAL A 295 1.68 6.78 -14.36
N TYR A 296 0.45 7.21 -14.08
CA TYR A 296 0.15 8.48 -13.40
C TYR A 296 -0.57 8.34 -12.06
N THR A 297 -1.05 7.16 -11.67
CA THR A 297 -1.61 6.93 -10.33
C THR A 297 -0.77 5.96 -9.53
N MET A 298 -0.50 6.31 -8.28
CA MET A 298 0.20 5.42 -7.35
C MET A 298 -0.72 4.45 -6.62
N LEU A 299 -2.04 4.62 -6.68
CA LEU A 299 -2.99 3.90 -5.81
C LEU A 299 -2.93 2.36 -5.89
N TRP A 300 -2.40 1.79 -6.96
CA TRP A 300 -2.28 0.35 -7.18
C TRP A 300 -0.91 -0.23 -6.75
N HIS A 301 0.08 0.62 -6.43
CA HIS A 301 1.48 0.20 -6.19
C HIS A 301 1.59 -0.76 -5.01
N THR A 302 0.69 -0.66 -4.03
CA THR A 302 0.68 -1.48 -2.83
C THR A 302 0.45 -2.97 -3.12
N ALA A 303 -0.11 -3.30 -4.29
CA ALA A 303 -0.17 -4.66 -4.80
C ALA A 303 1.21 -5.21 -5.18
N LEU A 304 2.07 -4.38 -5.77
CA LEU A 304 3.40 -4.77 -6.23
C LEU A 304 4.27 -5.16 -5.03
N ILE A 305 4.26 -4.36 -3.95
CA ILE A 305 4.96 -4.70 -2.69
C ILE A 305 4.46 -6.04 -2.15
N ARG A 306 3.15 -6.26 -2.10
CA ARG A 306 2.56 -7.50 -1.56
C ARG A 306 2.85 -8.72 -2.43
N VAL A 307 2.79 -8.59 -3.75
CA VAL A 307 3.16 -9.66 -4.68
C VAL A 307 4.64 -9.97 -4.53
N ALA A 308 5.52 -8.96 -4.51
CA ALA A 308 6.94 -9.14 -4.29
C ALA A 308 7.25 -9.85 -2.96
N ASN A 309 6.62 -9.44 -1.85
CA ASN A 309 6.77 -10.12 -0.57
C ASN A 309 6.29 -11.57 -0.61
N ALA A 310 5.16 -11.83 -1.28
CA ALA A 310 4.62 -13.17 -1.40
C ALA A 310 5.53 -14.10 -2.21
N ILE A 311 6.00 -13.66 -3.37
CA ILE A 311 6.92 -14.46 -4.21
C ILE A 311 8.24 -14.70 -3.49
N LEU A 312 8.80 -13.69 -2.80
CA LEU A 312 10.06 -13.83 -2.08
C LEU A 312 9.94 -14.76 -0.87
N SER A 313 8.76 -14.85 -0.26
CA SER A 313 8.49 -15.76 0.87
C SER A 313 8.25 -17.20 0.44
N ASP A 314 7.78 -17.45 -0.78
CA ASP A 314 7.53 -18.80 -1.30
C ASP A 314 8.69 -19.26 -2.18
N THR A 315 9.64 -20.01 -1.60
CA THR A 315 10.83 -20.52 -2.31
C THR A 315 10.50 -21.49 -3.44
N LYS A 316 9.26 -21.97 -3.52
CA LYS A 316 8.81 -22.91 -4.55
C LYS A 316 8.00 -22.25 -5.66
N ASP A 317 7.74 -20.95 -5.59
CA ASP A 317 7.00 -20.24 -6.63
C ASP A 317 7.83 -20.22 -7.93
N PRO A 318 7.45 -20.94 -9.00
CA PRO A 318 8.23 -21.01 -10.23
C PRO A 318 8.19 -19.70 -11.02
N GLU A 319 7.24 -18.81 -10.73
CA GLU A 319 7.02 -17.55 -11.45
C GLU A 319 7.68 -16.35 -10.75
N TRP A 320 8.43 -16.58 -9.67
CA TRP A 320 8.99 -15.50 -8.85
C TRP A 320 9.83 -14.53 -9.68
N HIS A 321 10.64 -15.04 -10.59
CA HIS A 321 11.52 -14.23 -11.42
C HIS A 321 10.73 -13.30 -12.37
N PHE A 322 9.69 -13.84 -12.99
CA PHE A 322 8.78 -13.07 -13.84
C PHE A 322 8.09 -11.95 -13.06
N TYR A 323 7.53 -12.25 -11.89
CA TYR A 323 6.83 -11.25 -11.09
C TYR A 323 7.76 -10.22 -10.46
N LEU A 324 9.00 -10.59 -10.10
CA LEU A 324 10.03 -9.64 -9.68
C LEU A 324 10.32 -8.65 -10.81
N SER A 325 10.69 -9.16 -11.98
CA SER A 325 10.98 -8.35 -13.17
C SER A 325 9.80 -7.44 -13.52
N PHE A 326 8.58 -7.97 -13.47
CA PHE A 326 7.36 -7.21 -13.68
C PHE A 326 7.22 -6.06 -12.66
N CYS A 327 7.44 -6.32 -11.37
CA CYS A 327 7.36 -5.28 -10.33
C CYS A 327 8.41 -4.18 -10.53
N ILE A 328 9.66 -4.55 -10.81
CA ILE A 328 10.75 -3.59 -11.07
C ILE A 328 10.41 -2.70 -12.28
N GLN A 329 9.92 -3.29 -13.37
CA GLN A 329 9.48 -2.52 -14.53
C GLN A 329 8.28 -1.60 -14.21
N CYS A 330 7.37 -2.02 -13.33
CA CYS A 330 6.23 -1.19 -12.93
C CYS A 330 6.70 0.04 -12.16
N TYR A 331 7.61 -0.14 -11.20
CA TYR A 331 8.22 0.96 -10.46
C TYR A 331 9.09 1.84 -11.37
N GLY A 332 9.75 1.26 -12.37
CA GLY A 332 10.52 1.99 -13.39
C GLY A 332 9.64 2.93 -14.23
N SER A 333 8.37 2.58 -14.44
CA SER A 333 7.38 3.48 -15.05
C SER A 333 6.84 4.52 -14.05
N LEU A 334 6.49 4.09 -12.83
CA LEU A 334 5.91 4.97 -11.81
C LEU A 334 6.87 6.09 -11.36
N ARG A 335 8.18 5.82 -11.34
CA ARG A 335 9.18 6.83 -10.94
C ARG A 335 9.23 8.07 -11.82
N ARG A 336 8.62 8.02 -13.01
CA ARG A 336 8.45 9.20 -13.85
C ARG A 336 7.58 10.25 -13.17
N SER A 337 6.59 9.80 -12.40
CA SER A 337 5.63 10.65 -11.68
C SER A 337 5.98 10.77 -10.20
N TYR A 338 6.58 9.73 -9.61
CA TYR A 338 6.73 9.60 -8.16
C TYR A 338 8.11 9.13 -7.73
N ARG A 339 8.87 9.98 -7.05
CA ARG A 339 10.26 9.69 -6.68
C ARG A 339 10.40 8.51 -5.72
N PHE A 340 9.42 8.27 -4.83
CA PHE A 340 9.47 7.13 -3.91
C PHE A 340 9.59 5.77 -4.62
N ALA A 341 9.11 5.67 -5.86
CA ALA A 341 9.16 4.43 -6.65
C ALA A 341 10.61 3.97 -6.92
N GLU A 342 11.56 4.90 -6.97
CA GLU A 342 12.99 4.59 -7.08
C GLU A 342 13.49 3.80 -5.88
N ALA A 343 13.23 4.31 -4.67
CA ALA A 343 13.62 3.65 -3.43
C ALA A 343 12.94 2.28 -3.30
N ILE A 344 11.66 2.15 -3.70
CA ILE A 344 10.99 0.83 -3.70
C ILE A 344 11.71 -0.15 -4.64
N GLY A 345 11.98 0.23 -5.89
CA GLY A 345 12.65 -0.67 -6.84
C GLY A 345 13.98 -1.19 -6.31
N ARG A 346 14.79 -0.31 -5.70
CA ARG A 346 16.04 -0.71 -5.02
C ARG A 346 15.79 -1.66 -3.86
N SER A 347 14.86 -1.32 -2.97
CA SER A 347 14.54 -2.16 -1.81
C SER A 347 14.10 -3.59 -2.22
N LEU A 348 13.34 -3.74 -3.31
CA LEU A 348 12.94 -5.05 -3.82
C LEU A 348 14.11 -5.87 -4.35
N LEU A 349 15.08 -5.24 -5.03
CA LEU A 349 16.31 -5.91 -5.48
C LEU A 349 17.16 -6.35 -4.28
N SER A 350 17.34 -5.50 -3.27
CA SER A 350 18.02 -5.85 -2.02
C SER A 350 17.36 -7.03 -1.30
N MET A 351 16.04 -6.97 -1.13
CA MET A 351 15.27 -8.06 -0.51
C MET A 351 15.40 -9.36 -1.31
N THR A 352 15.45 -9.27 -2.64
CA THR A 352 15.66 -10.45 -3.49
C THR A 352 17.05 -11.04 -3.29
N LEU A 353 18.09 -10.21 -3.27
CA LEU A 353 19.45 -10.65 -2.95
C LEU A 353 19.56 -11.22 -1.53
N GLN A 354 18.69 -10.89 -0.59
CA GLN A 354 18.72 -11.54 0.74
C GLN A 354 18.01 -12.89 0.76
N ARG A 355 16.92 -13.03 -0.01
CA ARG A 355 15.94 -14.11 0.15
C ARG A 355 15.93 -15.14 -0.97
N ARG A 356 16.60 -14.84 -2.08
CA ARG A 356 16.62 -15.68 -3.27
C ARG A 356 18.04 -15.84 -3.80
N ASP A 357 18.20 -16.87 -4.62
CA ASP A 357 19.43 -17.16 -5.33
C ASP A 357 19.46 -16.38 -6.66
N LEU A 358 19.18 -15.08 -6.60
CA LEU A 358 19.39 -14.18 -7.74
C LEU A 358 20.91 -13.94 -7.88
N PRO A 359 21.52 -14.27 -9.03
CA PRO A 359 22.93 -13.97 -9.28
C PRO A 359 23.22 -12.48 -9.14
N VAL A 360 24.34 -12.12 -8.51
CA VAL A 360 24.67 -10.70 -8.26
C VAL A 360 24.82 -9.91 -9.55
N GLY A 361 25.45 -10.50 -10.58
CA GLY A 361 25.57 -9.86 -11.90
C GLY A 361 24.21 -9.57 -12.54
N GLU A 362 23.23 -10.44 -12.32
CA GLU A 362 21.86 -10.23 -12.80
C GLU A 362 21.16 -9.12 -12.00
N ALA A 363 21.31 -9.11 -10.68
CA ALA A 363 20.77 -8.06 -9.82
C ALA A 363 21.34 -6.67 -10.18
N ARG A 364 22.66 -6.58 -10.43
CA ARG A 364 23.33 -5.36 -10.90
C ARG A 364 22.82 -4.95 -12.28
N HIS A 365 22.61 -5.90 -13.19
CA HIS A 365 22.03 -5.60 -14.50
C HIS A 365 20.60 -5.06 -14.40
N MET A 366 19.74 -5.69 -13.57
CA MET A 366 18.39 -5.18 -13.31
C MET A 366 18.45 -3.79 -12.66
N MET A 367 19.37 -3.55 -11.74
CA MET A 367 19.58 -2.23 -11.12
C MET A 367 19.98 -1.19 -12.17
N GLN A 368 20.95 -1.52 -13.02
CA GLN A 368 21.41 -0.63 -14.08
C GLN A 368 20.26 -0.28 -15.04
N GLN A 369 19.52 -1.27 -15.54
CA GLN A 369 18.34 -1.03 -16.37
C GLN A 369 17.26 -0.22 -15.65
N PHE A 370 17.06 -0.52 -14.36
CA PHE A 370 16.16 0.25 -13.51
C PHE A 370 16.65 1.69 -13.38
N GLU A 371 17.94 1.99 -13.43
CA GLU A 371 18.52 3.32 -13.26
C GLU A 371 18.81 4.07 -14.57
N GLU A 372 18.85 3.40 -15.72
CA GLU A 372 19.23 3.95 -17.04
C GLU A 372 18.40 5.15 -17.53
N ASN A 373 17.25 5.43 -16.91
CA ASN A 373 16.42 6.60 -17.18
C ASN A 373 16.22 7.50 -15.94
N ARG A 374 17.17 7.51 -15.00
CA ARG A 374 17.19 8.49 -13.91
C ARG A 374 17.27 9.87 -14.55
N LEU A 375 16.20 10.64 -14.41
CA LEU A 375 16.22 12.05 -14.77
C LEU A 375 17.19 12.71 -13.79
N ASN A 376 18.24 13.34 -14.33
CA ASN A 376 19.20 14.15 -13.58
C ASN A 376 18.47 15.37 -12.98
N SER A 377 17.66 15.19 -11.93
CA SER A 377 16.97 16.31 -11.30
C SER A 377 16.49 15.97 -9.89
N SER A 378 17.43 15.89 -8.94
CA SER A 378 17.36 16.50 -7.59
C SER A 378 18.51 15.98 -6.73
N SER A 379 19.19 16.87 -6.00
CA SER A 379 20.23 16.49 -5.03
C SER A 379 19.65 16.16 -3.65
N GLU A 380 18.33 16.19 -3.47
CA GLU A 380 17.69 15.85 -2.21
C GLU A 380 17.46 14.34 -2.11
N ASP A 381 17.86 13.77 -0.98
CA ASP A 381 17.69 12.35 -0.70
C ASP A 381 16.21 11.95 -0.64
N ILE A 382 15.88 10.80 -1.26
CA ILE A 382 14.55 10.20 -1.16
C ILE A 382 14.40 9.61 0.24
N ARG A 383 13.40 10.09 0.98
CA ARG A 383 12.96 9.55 2.26
C ARG A 383 11.71 8.70 2.01
N ALA A 384 11.88 7.38 2.11
CA ALA A 384 10.84 6.37 1.97
C ALA A 384 10.85 5.45 3.22
N THR A 385 10.33 5.96 4.31
CA THR A 385 10.25 5.38 5.65
C THR A 385 9.14 4.33 5.83
N PHE A 386 8.25 4.12 4.85
CA PHE A 386 7.27 3.02 4.89
C PHE A 386 7.87 1.63 4.60
N MET A 387 7.11 0.58 4.91
CA MET A 387 7.62 -0.80 4.95
C MET A 387 7.72 -1.44 3.56
N ALA A 388 8.90 -1.95 3.20
CA ALA A 388 9.07 -2.82 2.04
C ALA A 388 8.95 -4.30 2.43
N ASP A 389 9.58 -4.69 3.55
CA ASP A 389 9.56 -6.06 4.06
C ASP A 389 8.43 -6.25 5.08
N LEU A 390 7.32 -6.78 4.59
CA LEU A 390 6.08 -6.87 5.35
C LEU A 390 6.09 -7.94 6.45
N ASN A 391 7.07 -8.84 6.43
CA ASN A 391 7.26 -9.83 7.50
C ASN A 391 8.17 -9.26 8.58
N LEU A 392 9.28 -8.60 8.19
CA LEU A 392 10.20 -7.97 9.13
C LEU A 392 9.55 -6.79 9.85
N SER A 393 8.66 -6.04 9.18
CA SER A 393 7.99 -4.85 9.74
C SER A 393 7.17 -5.13 11.00
N MET A 394 6.80 -6.39 11.25
CA MET A 394 6.08 -6.78 12.46
C MET A 394 6.97 -6.74 13.70
N MET A 395 8.29 -6.88 13.53
CA MET A 395 9.27 -7.00 14.60
C MET A 395 10.25 -5.84 14.62
N ASP A 396 10.73 -5.45 13.43
CA ASP A 396 11.75 -4.43 13.24
C ASP A 396 11.35 -3.51 12.07
N PRO A 397 10.52 -2.49 12.33
CA PRO A 397 10.09 -1.55 11.30
C PRO A 397 11.23 -0.72 10.71
N GLU A 398 12.29 -0.44 11.48
CA GLU A 398 13.40 0.37 11.01
C GLU A 398 14.16 -0.37 9.90
N GLU A 399 14.49 -1.64 10.16
CA GLU A 399 15.17 -2.51 9.20
C GLU A 399 14.28 -2.94 8.02
N ALA A 400 12.96 -2.97 8.22
CA ALA A 400 11.99 -3.33 7.19
C ALA A 400 11.61 -2.18 6.23
N SER A 401 12.05 -0.95 6.52
CA SER A 401 11.72 0.23 5.73
C SER A 401 12.30 0.17 4.31
N VAL A 402 11.61 0.81 3.37
CA VAL A 402 12.08 0.96 1.98
C VAL A 402 13.45 1.63 1.95
N GLU A 403 13.65 2.70 2.72
CA GLU A 403 14.91 3.43 2.83
C GLU A 403 16.06 2.52 3.31
N SER A 404 15.87 1.82 4.44
CA SER A 404 16.89 0.93 5.00
C SER A 404 17.29 -0.17 4.01
N LEU A 405 16.31 -0.80 3.36
CA LEU A 405 16.56 -1.87 2.39
C LEU A 405 17.15 -1.35 1.08
N ALA A 406 16.76 -0.17 0.61
CA ALA A 406 17.33 0.44 -0.59
C ALA A 406 18.82 0.74 -0.40
N ASN A 407 19.22 1.23 0.78
CA ASN A 407 20.62 1.58 1.07
C ASN A 407 21.53 0.35 1.22
N LYS A 408 20.97 -0.82 1.55
CA LYS A 408 21.73 -2.06 1.74
C LYS A 408 22.11 -2.79 0.45
N PHE A 409 21.65 -2.34 -0.72
CA PHE A 409 21.83 -3.08 -1.97
C PHE A 409 23.32 -3.40 -2.26
N GLU A 410 24.17 -2.38 -2.25
CA GLU A 410 25.60 -2.53 -2.58
C GLU A 410 26.33 -3.37 -1.54
N ASP A 411 26.03 -3.17 -0.25
CA ASP A 411 26.64 -3.95 0.83
C ASP A 411 26.32 -5.44 0.70
N ILE A 412 25.06 -5.79 0.40
CA ILE A 412 24.63 -7.17 0.19
C ILE A 412 25.26 -7.76 -1.08
N ALA A 413 25.31 -6.99 -2.17
CA ALA A 413 25.89 -7.43 -3.43
C ALA A 413 27.39 -7.74 -3.29
N LEU A 414 28.16 -6.84 -2.66
CA LEU A 414 29.58 -7.03 -2.40
C LEU A 414 29.82 -8.24 -1.49
N PHE A 415 29.06 -8.36 -0.38
CA PHE A 415 29.18 -9.50 0.52
C PHE A 415 28.98 -10.84 -0.21
N ARG A 416 27.96 -10.93 -1.07
CA ARG A 416 27.70 -12.14 -1.86
C ARG A 416 28.81 -12.44 -2.87
N GLU A 417 29.34 -11.43 -3.55
CA GLU A 417 30.47 -11.58 -4.46
C GLU A 417 31.68 -12.18 -3.74
N PHE A 418 32.04 -11.68 -2.56
CA PHE A 418 33.12 -12.24 -1.74
C PHE A 418 32.85 -13.69 -1.31
N THR A 419 31.67 -13.99 -0.76
CA THR A 419 31.37 -15.37 -0.29
C THR A 419 31.30 -16.39 -1.43
N SER A 420 30.81 -15.98 -2.61
CA SER A 420 30.74 -16.86 -3.78
C SER A 420 32.11 -17.17 -4.39
N GLN A 421 33.08 -16.26 -4.24
CA GLN A 421 34.47 -16.50 -4.65
C GLN A 421 35.17 -17.48 -3.71
N GLU A 422 34.94 -17.39 -2.40
CA GLU A 422 35.51 -18.33 -1.42
C GLU A 422 35.01 -19.77 -1.64
N ASP A 423 33.72 -19.97 -1.94
CA ASP A 423 33.17 -21.28 -2.28
C ASP A 423 33.77 -21.85 -3.58
N SER A 424 34.08 -21.00 -4.56
CA SER A 424 34.73 -21.42 -5.81
C SER A 424 36.22 -21.78 -5.64
N ILE A 425 36.90 -21.17 -4.66
CA ILE A 425 38.30 -21.47 -4.32
C ILE A 425 38.38 -22.75 -3.47
N ALA A 426 37.36 -23.04 -2.65
CA ALA A 426 37.28 -24.25 -1.85
C ALA A 426 36.94 -25.52 -2.65
N ASP A 427 36.22 -25.39 -3.79
CA ASP A 427 35.86 -26.49 -4.69
C ASP A 427 36.87 -26.70 -5.85
N GLY A 428 37.91 -25.84 -5.91
CA GLY A 428 39.02 -25.97 -6.84
C GLY A 428 40.03 -27.00 -6.36
N THR A 429 39.90 -28.25 -6.83
CA THR A 429 41.03 -29.19 -6.87
C THR A 429 42.22 -28.51 -7.52
N VAL A 430 43.28 -28.34 -6.73
CA VAL A 430 44.60 -27.93 -7.19
C VAL A 430 45.12 -29.03 -8.13
N ASP A 431 44.92 -28.85 -9.43
CA ASP A 431 45.76 -29.51 -10.44
C ASP A 431 47.13 -28.82 -10.41
N LEU A 432 48.04 -29.39 -9.62
CA LEU A 432 49.47 -29.15 -9.75
C LEU A 432 50.04 -30.26 -10.62
N ASP A 433 50.24 -29.93 -11.90
CA ASP A 433 51.25 -30.50 -12.81
C ASP A 433 51.30 -29.52 -13.99
N GLU A 434 52.40 -29.13 -14.59
CA GLU A 434 53.81 -29.49 -14.54
C GLU A 434 54.44 -28.47 -15.50
N THR A 435 55.50 -27.74 -15.14
CA THR A 435 56.50 -27.26 -16.13
C THR A 435 57.66 -26.52 -15.46
N TYR A 436 58.76 -27.24 -15.22
CA TYR A 436 60.14 -26.72 -15.34
C TYR A 436 61.03 -27.93 -15.68
N ALA A 437 61.25 -28.19 -16.97
CA ALA A 437 62.43 -27.75 -17.73
C ALA A 437 63.72 -28.52 -17.40
N TRP A 438 64.04 -29.46 -18.30
CA TRP A 438 65.35 -29.93 -18.78
C TRP A 438 66.62 -29.31 -18.15
N GLU A 439 67.59 -30.13 -17.71
CA GLU A 439 68.81 -30.52 -18.46
C GLU A 439 69.94 -31.09 -17.56
N SER A 440 70.41 -32.29 -17.96
CA SER A 440 71.80 -32.82 -17.90
C SER A 440 72.56 -33.09 -16.57
N LEU A 441 73.10 -34.32 -16.57
CA LEU A 441 74.20 -34.95 -15.80
C LEU A 441 73.85 -35.65 -14.47
#